data_AF-A0A1L2D1Z2-F1
#
_entry.id   AF-A0A1L2D1Z2-F1
#
_cell.length_a   1.000
_cell.length_b   1.000
_cell.length_c   1.000
_cell.angle_alpha   90.00
_cell.angle_beta   90.00
_cell.angle_gamma   90.00
#
_symmetry.space_group_name_H-M   'P 1'
#
loop_
_entity.id
_entity.type
_entity.pdbx_description
1 polymer ?
#
loop_
_entity_poly.entity_id
_entity_poly.type
_entity_poly.pdbx_seq_one_letter_code
_entity_poly.pdbx_strand_id
1 'polypeptide(L)'
;SELVSGFNVEYAAGPFALFFLAEYANIMMMNTLSCILFFNLGQTGLTTFTMYLMIKVSILTIGFLWVRASYPRFRYDQLMHLLWKQFLPITLALCLWYTTMPISLFSLPPQ
;
A
#
# COMPACT_ATOMS: atom_id res chain seq x y z
N SER A 1 -7.45 -14.05 -18.42
CA SER A 1 -6.43 -15.05 -18.04
C SER A 1 -5.28 -15.08 -19.03
N GLU A 2 -4.90 -13.93 -19.58
CA GLU A 2 -4.04 -13.85 -20.77
C GLU A 2 -2.52 -13.88 -20.53
N LEU A 3 -2.05 -14.18 -19.32
CA LEU A 3 -0.68 -14.69 -19.11
C LEU A 3 -0.74 -15.74 -18.01
N VAL A 4 -0.63 -17.01 -18.36
CA VAL A 4 -0.73 -18.19 -17.46
C VAL A 4 0.53 -18.30 -16.57
N SER A 5 0.79 -17.25 -15.79
CA SER A 5 1.98 -16.96 -14.96
C SER A 5 3.11 -16.13 -15.57
N GLY A 6 2.91 -15.48 -16.73
CA GLY A 6 3.81 -14.41 -17.23
C GLY A 6 5.31 -14.77 -17.14
N PHE A 7 6.09 -13.94 -16.43
CA PHE A 7 7.53 -14.15 -16.18
C PHE A 7 7.87 -15.38 -15.32
N ASN A 8 6.91 -15.90 -14.55
CA ASN A 8 7.13 -17.02 -13.64
C ASN A 8 7.05 -18.39 -14.36
N VAL A 9 6.66 -18.44 -15.64
CA VAL A 9 6.53 -19.69 -16.44
C VAL A 9 7.89 -20.37 -16.70
N GLU A 10 8.97 -19.59 -16.77
CA GLU A 10 10.30 -20.09 -17.15
C GLU A 10 11.08 -20.70 -15.98
N TYR A 11 10.58 -20.56 -14.75
CA TYR A 11 11.28 -20.97 -13.54
C TYR A 11 10.85 -22.35 -13.06
N ALA A 12 11.84 -23.19 -12.73
CA ALA A 12 11.62 -24.44 -12.03
C ALA A 12 10.98 -24.20 -10.64
N ALA A 13 10.47 -25.26 -10.02
CA ALA A 13 9.69 -25.19 -8.77
C ALA A 13 10.37 -24.42 -7.62
N GLY A 14 11.71 -24.46 -7.52
CA GLY A 14 12.48 -23.75 -6.49
C GLY A 14 12.41 -22.21 -6.62
N PRO A 15 12.94 -21.61 -7.71
CA PRO A 15 12.85 -20.17 -7.92
C PRO A 15 11.41 -19.65 -8.02
N PHE A 16 10.48 -20.46 -8.54
CA PHE A 16 9.05 -20.13 -8.54
C PHE A 16 8.52 -19.88 -7.12
N ALA A 17 8.84 -20.75 -6.16
CA ALA A 17 8.42 -20.59 -4.76
C ALA A 17 8.96 -19.30 -4.13
N LEU A 18 10.18 -18.88 -4.48
CA LEU A 18 10.77 -17.63 -3.99
C LEU A 18 10.03 -16.39 -4.52
N PHE A 19 9.55 -16.41 -5.77
CA PHE A 19 8.75 -15.30 -6.30
C PHE A 19 7.39 -15.17 -5.60
N PHE A 20 6.69 -16.27 -5.30
CA PHE A 20 5.45 -16.19 -4.52
C PHE A 20 5.70 -15.71 -3.10
N LEU A 21 6.74 -16.23 -2.45
CA LEU A 21 7.14 -15.78 -1.11
C LEU A 21 7.42 -14.27 -1.11
N ALA A 22 8.15 -13.78 -2.12
CA ALA A 22 8.46 -12.36 -2.26
C ALA A 22 7.22 -11.50 -2.54
N GLU A 23 6.29 -11.94 -3.38
CA GLU A 23 5.03 -11.21 -3.63
C GLU A 23 4.22 -11.06 -2.34
N TYR A 24 4.04 -12.13 -1.57
CA TYR A 24 3.31 -12.08 -0.30
C TYR A 24 4.05 -11.28 0.78
N ALA A 25 5.38 -11.39 0.84
CA ALA A 25 6.19 -10.58 1.74
C ALA A 25 6.05 -9.08 1.43
N ASN A 26 6.05 -8.70 0.15
CA ASN A 26 5.86 -7.32 -0.27
C ASN A 26 4.46 -6.80 0.07
N ILE A 27 3.41 -7.60 -0.08
CA ILE A 27 2.04 -7.23 0.33
C ILE A 27 2.00 -6.96 1.84
N MET A 28 2.56 -7.86 2.65
CA MET A 28 2.63 -7.67 4.11
C MET A 28 3.44 -6.42 4.48
N MET A 29 4.59 -6.19 3.85
CA MET A 29 5.45 -5.03 4.09
C MET A 29 4.75 -3.71 3.72
N MET A 30 4.03 -3.65 2.60
CA MET A 30 3.29 -2.44 2.22
C MET A 30 2.12 -2.15 3.17
N ASN A 31 1.46 -3.20 3.68
CA ASN A 31 0.42 -3.06 4.69
C ASN A 31 0.97 -2.61 6.05
N THR A 32 2.15 -3.07 6.46
CA THR A 32 2.81 -2.57 7.69
C THR A 32 3.20 -1.09 7.54
N LEU A 33 3.77 -0.69 6.41
CA LEU A 33 4.13 0.71 6.14
C LEU A 33 2.91 1.64 6.13
N SER A 34 1.82 1.23 5.48
CA SER A 34 0.58 2.03 5.46
C SER A 34 -0.06 2.13 6.86
N CYS A 35 -0.04 1.07 7.67
CA CYS A 35 -0.44 1.15 9.07
C CYS A 35 0.38 2.16 9.87
N ILE A 36 1.70 2.19 9.69
CA ILE A 36 2.59 3.12 10.41
C ILE A 36 2.35 4.57 9.98
N LEU A 37 2.18 4.82 8.67
CA LEU A 37 2.01 6.17 8.14
C LEU A 37 0.63 6.78 8.44
N PHE A 38 -0.45 6.00 8.33
CA PHE A 38 -1.82 6.54 8.40
C PHE A 38 -2.59 6.15 9.65
N PHE A 39 -2.32 4.98 10.23
CA PHE A 39 -3.14 4.42 11.33
C PHE A 39 -2.42 4.37 12.68
N ASN A 40 -1.22 4.94 12.80
CA ASN A 40 -0.49 4.97 14.07
C ASN A 40 -1.07 6.03 15.03
N LEU A 41 -2.20 5.67 15.64
CA LEU A 41 -2.90 6.48 16.62
C LEU A 41 -2.30 6.26 18.01
N GLY A 42 -1.25 7.03 18.32
CA GLY A 42 -0.79 7.29 19.69
C GLY A 42 -0.19 6.10 20.44
N GLN A 43 0.91 6.34 21.15
CA GLN A 43 1.62 5.37 21.97
C GLN A 43 0.72 4.70 23.03
N THR A 44 0.04 3.63 22.67
CA THR A 44 -0.26 2.55 23.62
C THR A 44 1.10 1.99 24.02
N GLY A 45 1.43 1.92 25.33
CA GLY A 45 2.79 1.67 25.83
C GLY A 45 3.57 0.57 25.08
N LEU A 46 4.91 0.66 25.08
CA LEU A 46 5.82 -0.16 24.25
C LEU A 46 5.45 -1.65 24.16
N THR A 47 4.93 -2.23 25.23
CA THR A 47 4.53 -3.65 25.32
C THR A 47 3.30 -3.99 24.49
N THR A 48 2.37 -3.07 24.31
CA THR A 48 1.09 -3.27 23.60
C THR A 48 1.14 -2.79 22.15
N PHE A 49 2.11 -1.96 21.79
CA PHE A 49 2.27 -1.40 20.45
C PHE A 49 2.37 -2.48 19.36
N THR A 50 3.18 -3.52 19.58
CA THR A 50 3.37 -4.60 18.61
C THR A 50 2.06 -5.36 18.36
N MET A 51 1.29 -5.65 19.42
CA MET A 51 0.01 -6.33 19.30
C MET A 51 -1.01 -5.50 18.51
N TYR A 52 -1.14 -4.20 18.80
CA TYR A 52 -2.05 -3.32 18.06
C TYR A 52 -1.64 -3.15 16.61
N LEU A 53 -0.33 -3.04 16.33
CA LEU A 53 0.17 -2.97 14.97
C LEU A 53 -0.15 -4.25 14.20
N MET A 54 0.10 -5.43 14.79
CA MET A 54 -0.21 -6.70 14.14
C MET A 54 -1.71 -6.88 13.84
N ILE A 55 -2.58 -6.44 14.74
CA ILE A 55 -4.04 -6.45 14.53
C ILE A 55 -4.45 -5.51 13.38
N LYS A 56 -3.90 -4.29 13.34
CA LYS A 56 -4.21 -3.34 12.25
C LYS A 56 -3.73 -3.86 10.89
N VAL A 57 -2.53 -4.44 10.87
CA VAL A 57 -1.96 -5.04 9.66
C VAL A 57 -2.79 -6.21 9.17
N SER A 58 -3.25 -7.10 10.07
CA SER A 58 -4.10 -8.23 9.68
C SER A 58 -5.46 -7.79 9.13
N ILE A 59 -6.03 -6.70 9.66
CA ILE A 59 -7.27 -6.12 9.11
C ILE A 59 -7.04 -5.58 7.69
N LEU A 60 -5.94 -4.85 7.45
CA LEU A 60 -5.60 -4.34 6.11
C LEU A 60 -5.33 -5.47 5.11
N THR A 61 -4.65 -6.53 5.53
CA THR A 61 -4.35 -7.66 4.63
C THR A 61 -5.61 -8.44 4.26
N ILE A 62 -6.56 -8.60 5.19
CA ILE A 62 -7.90 -9.16 4.89
C ILE A 62 -8.63 -8.26 3.89
N GLY A 63 -8.57 -6.93 4.07
CA GLY A 63 -9.12 -5.98 3.11
C GLY A 63 -8.52 -6.14 1.71
N PHE A 64 -7.20 -6.31 1.60
CA PHE A 64 -6.52 -6.54 0.32
C PHE A 64 -6.98 -7.84 -0.36
N LEU A 65 -7.12 -8.93 0.41
CA LEU A 65 -7.66 -10.20 -0.09
C LEU A 65 -9.12 -10.05 -0.56
N TRP A 66 -9.93 -9.28 0.16
CA TRP A 66 -11.33 -9.05 -0.19
C TRP A 66 -11.48 -8.22 -1.47
N VAL A 67 -10.68 -7.16 -1.63
CA VAL A 67 -10.62 -6.37 -2.87
C VAL A 67 -10.22 -7.24 -4.06
N ARG A 68 -9.20 -8.09 -3.88
CA ARG A 68 -8.77 -9.05 -4.92
C ARG A 68 -9.86 -10.04 -5.31
N ALA A 69 -10.72 -10.44 -4.38
CA ALA A 69 -11.83 -11.35 -4.65
C ALA A 69 -13.04 -10.67 -5.31
N SER A 70 -13.26 -9.37 -5.05
CA SER A 70 -14.48 -8.66 -5.46
C SER A 70 -14.37 -7.94 -6.80
N TYR A 71 -13.19 -7.42 -7.15
CA TYR A 71 -13.03 -6.58 -8.34
C TYR A 71 -12.42 -7.32 -9.53
N PRO A 72 -12.94 -7.09 -10.76
CA PRO A 72 -12.32 -7.60 -11.97
C PRO A 72 -11.00 -6.88 -12.25
N ARG A 73 -10.10 -7.54 -12.99
CA ARG A 73 -8.78 -6.99 -13.32
C ARG A 73 -8.92 -5.81 -14.28
N PHE A 74 -8.23 -4.71 -13.99
CA PHE A 74 -8.14 -3.56 -14.89
C PHE A 74 -7.18 -3.84 -16.05
N ARG A 75 -7.51 -3.31 -17.23
CA ARG A 75 -6.60 -3.28 -18.38
C ARG A 75 -5.49 -2.27 -18.15
N TYR A 76 -4.28 -2.54 -18.68
CA TYR A 76 -3.10 -1.67 -18.53
C TYR A 76 -3.37 -0.22 -18.96
N ASP A 77 -4.07 -0.01 -20.07
CA ASP A 77 -4.40 1.33 -20.57
C ASP A 77 -5.28 2.12 -19.58
N GLN A 78 -6.22 1.44 -18.93
CA GLN A 78 -7.10 2.05 -17.92
C GLN A 78 -6.32 2.37 -16.64
N LEU A 79 -5.41 1.48 -16.22
CA LEU A 79 -4.53 1.72 -15.08
C LEU A 79 -3.61 2.93 -15.32
N MET A 80 -3.02 3.03 -16.51
CA MET A 80 -2.18 4.18 -16.87
C MET A 80 -3.00 5.47 -16.94
N HIS A 81 -4.20 5.43 -17.52
CA HIS A 81 -5.07 6.59 -17.54
C HIS A 81 -5.45 7.06 -16.13
N LEU A 82 -5.77 6.13 -15.24
CA LEU A 82 -6.18 6.41 -13.86
C LEU A 82 -5.02 7.02 -13.06
N LEU A 83 -3.81 6.45 -13.16
CA LEU A 83 -2.62 6.99 -12.48
C LEU A 83 -2.23 8.37 -13.00
N TRP A 84 -2.12 8.53 -14.33
CA TRP A 84 -1.55 9.75 -14.92
C TRP A 84 -2.55 10.89 -15.06
N LYS A 85 -3.81 10.62 -15.41
CA LYS A 85 -4.78 11.69 -15.64
C LYS A 85 -5.61 12.03 -14.42
N GLN A 86 -5.78 11.09 -13.49
CA GLN A 86 -6.61 11.33 -12.31
C GLN A 86 -5.78 11.47 -11.05
N PHE A 87 -4.96 10.49 -10.69
CA PHE A 87 -4.19 10.57 -9.44
C PHE A 87 -3.09 11.64 -9.49
N LEU A 88 -2.33 11.75 -10.58
CA LEU A 88 -1.20 12.68 -10.64
C LEU A 88 -1.59 14.17 -10.48
N PRO A 89 -2.66 14.69 -11.11
CA PRO A 89 -3.10 16.06 -10.84
C PRO A 89 -3.56 16.27 -9.40
N ILE A 90 -4.24 15.28 -8.81
CA ILE A 90 -4.74 15.35 -7.44
C ILE A 90 -3.58 15.32 -6.44
N THR A 91 -2.57 14.45 -6.63
CA THR A 91 -1.41 14.38 -5.74
C THR A 91 -0.58 15.65 -5.80
N LEU A 92 -0.43 16.28 -6.97
CA LEU A 92 0.23 17.58 -7.09
C LEU A 92 -0.54 18.68 -6.36
N ALA A 93 -1.86 18.73 -6.50
CA ALA A 93 -2.70 19.68 -5.77
C ALA A 93 -2.62 19.49 -4.25
N LEU A 94 -2.66 18.24 -3.78
CA LEU A 94 -2.49 17.92 -2.37
C LEU A 94 -1.09 18.25 -1.85
N CYS A 95 -0.04 18.03 -2.64
CA CYS A 95 1.33 18.39 -2.27
C CYS A 95 1.48 19.90 -2.03
N LEU A 96 0.94 20.72 -2.94
CA LEU A 96 0.90 22.18 -2.77
C LEU A 96 0.09 22.55 -1.52
N TRP A 97 -1.08 21.94 -1.33
CA TRP A 97 -1.91 22.19 -0.15
C TRP A 97 -1.18 21.87 1.16
N TYR A 98 -0.59 20.67 1.29
CA TYR A 98 0.08 20.22 2.50
C TYR A 98 1.35 21.02 2.83
N THR A 99 2.00 21.63 1.82
CA THR A 99 3.12 22.54 2.06
C THR A 99 2.64 23.93 2.50
N THR A 100 1.58 24.46 1.91
CA THR A 100 1.08 25.81 2.24
C THR A 100 0.30 25.87 3.55
N MET A 101 -0.46 24.83 3.88
CA MET A 101 -1.35 24.83 5.06
C MET A 101 -0.61 25.09 6.38
N PRO A 102 0.45 24.36 6.75
CA PRO A 102 1.17 24.59 8.00
C PRO A 102 1.77 26.00 8.10
N ILE A 103 2.16 26.58 6.97
CA ILE A 103 2.70 27.94 6.90
C ILE A 103 1.58 28.96 7.16
N SER A 104 0.42 28.80 6.52
CA SER A 104 -0.70 29.72 6.67
C SER A 104 -1.38 29.67 8.05
N LEU A 105 -1.40 28.50 8.70
CA LEU A 105 -1.94 28.32 10.05
C LEU A 105 -0.90 28.54 11.16
N PHE A 106 0.33 28.94 10.82
CA PHE A 106 1.46 29.01 11.76
C PHE A 106 1.65 27.74 12.60
N SER A 107 1.30 26.57 12.04
CA SER A 107 1.28 25.27 12.73
C SER A 107 2.40 24.36 12.21
N LEU A 108 3.62 24.90 12.09
CA LEU A 108 4.78 24.14 11.65
C LEU A 108 5.15 23.10 12.72
N PRO A 109 5.35 21.82 12.36
CA PRO A 109 5.83 20.83 13.32
C PRO A 109 7.25 21.17 13.78
N PRO A 110 7.62 20.81 15.03
CA PRO A 110 9.00 20.94 15.49
C PRO A 110 9.92 20.05 14.66
N GLN A 111 11.15 20.53 14.43
CA GLN A 111 12.20 19.81 13.71
C GLN A 111 12.76 18.64 14.52
#